data_AF-A0A5J4UGV5-F1
#
_entry.id   AF-A0A5J4UGV5-F1
#
_cell.length_a   1.000
_cell.length_b   1.000
_cell.length_c   1.000
_cell.angle_alpha   90.00
_cell.angle_beta   90.00
_cell.angle_gamma   90.00
#
_symmetry.space_group_name_H-M   'P 1'
#
loop_
_entity.id
_entity.type
_entity.pdbx_description
1 polymer ?
#
loop_
_entity_poly.entity_id
_entity_poly.type
_entity_poly.pdbx_seq_one_letter_code
_entity_poly.pdbx_strand_id
1 'polypeptide(L)'
;MNVLQLRGQLMTLFAISTWGRVIGYNFTGEITHVGHSIYNNAKLNSGDRISVELNMDASPRTLTFFINDQEQTNFIFNIPASVRIYVFLCLINSSFKVLKFQRLSAPKAMHKVGSKAWEWQKWWKKNK
;
A
#
# COMPACT_ATOMS: atom_id res chain seq x y z
N MET A 1 -2.73 19.17 -5.60
CA MET A 1 -1.70 18.76 -6.59
C MET A 1 -0.81 17.71 -5.90
N ASN A 2 -1.04 16.40 -6.09
CA ASN A 2 -0.08 15.27 -6.03
C ASN A 2 -0.78 13.96 -5.66
N VAL A 3 -0.80 13.03 -6.61
CA VAL A 3 -0.92 11.61 -6.29
C VAL A 3 0.41 10.95 -6.59
N LEU A 4 1.08 10.40 -5.58
CA LEU A 4 2.37 9.75 -5.79
C LEU A 4 2.16 8.27 -6.10
N GLN A 5 2.53 7.86 -7.32
CA GLN A 5 2.53 6.45 -7.70
C GLN A 5 3.97 5.93 -7.78
N LEU A 6 4.33 5.01 -6.88
CA LEU A 6 5.53 4.19 -7.02
C LEU A 6 5.13 2.86 -7.64
N ARG A 7 5.84 2.40 -8.67
CA ARG A 7 5.63 1.10 -9.32
C ARG A 7 6.91 0.28 -9.25
N GLY A 8 6.84 -0.98 -8.88
CA GLY A 8 8.00 -1.87 -8.94
C GLY A 8 7.64 -3.33 -9.24
N GLN A 9 8.66 -4.14 -9.54
CA GLN A 9 8.55 -5.58 -9.81
C GLN A 9 9.27 -6.33 -8.70
N LEU A 10 8.59 -7.22 -7.96
CA LEU A 10 9.12 -7.73 -6.69
C LEU A 10 8.48 -9.02 -6.14
N MET A 11 9.33 -9.85 -5.52
CA MET A 11 9.00 -10.65 -4.33
C MET A 11 9.31 -9.81 -3.06
N THR A 12 8.25 -9.25 -2.45
CA THR A 12 8.13 -8.89 -1.01
C THR A 12 8.37 -7.44 -0.51
N LEU A 13 7.42 -7.04 0.36
CA LEU A 13 7.21 -5.90 1.28
C LEU A 13 7.45 -4.45 0.83
N PHE A 14 6.34 -3.73 0.59
CA PHE A 14 6.30 -2.26 0.52
C PHE A 14 5.84 -1.69 1.86
N ALA A 15 6.66 -0.85 2.48
CA ALA A 15 6.39 -0.27 3.79
C ALA A 15 6.31 1.26 3.73
N ILE A 16 5.35 1.86 4.45
CA ILE A 16 5.28 3.31 4.67
C ILE A 16 5.36 3.59 6.17
N SER A 17 6.30 4.45 6.60
CA SER A 17 6.53 4.73 8.03
C SER A 17 6.33 6.20 8.41
N THR A 18 5.79 6.43 9.61
CA THR A 18 6.03 7.64 10.42
C THR A 18 6.07 7.27 11.92
N TRP A 19 7.02 7.84 12.68
CA TRP A 19 7.14 7.74 14.15
C TRP A 19 6.85 6.34 14.74
N GLY A 20 7.65 5.35 14.33
CA GLY A 20 7.61 3.99 14.90
C GLY A 20 6.45 3.10 14.45
N ARG A 21 5.59 3.55 13.52
CA ARG A 21 4.50 2.75 12.96
C ARG A 21 4.64 2.62 11.45
N VAL A 22 4.49 1.40 10.96
CA VAL A 22 4.69 1.02 9.57
C VAL A 22 3.44 0.32 9.04
N ILE A 23 2.95 0.76 7.88
CA ILE A 23 2.01 -0.01 7.06
C ILE A 23 2.78 -0.75 5.98
N GLY A 24 2.66 -2.07 5.94
CA GLY A 24 3.39 -2.93 5.02
C GLY A 24 2.49 -3.83 4.18
N TYR A 25 2.65 -3.88 2.85
CA TYR A 25 2.01 -4.90 2.01
C TYR A 25 2.93 -6.10 1.82
N ASN A 26 2.59 -7.23 2.43
CA ASN A 26 3.37 -8.47 2.39
C ASN A 26 3.11 -9.28 1.12
N PHE A 27 4.04 -10.18 0.78
CA PHE A 27 3.90 -11.04 -0.41
C PHE A 27 2.71 -12.01 -0.33
N THR A 28 2.24 -12.32 0.88
CA THR A 28 1.03 -13.11 1.12
C THR A 28 -0.27 -12.34 0.88
N GLY A 29 -0.22 -11.06 0.50
CA GLY A 29 -1.38 -10.21 0.22
C GLY A 29 -1.96 -9.51 1.44
N GLU A 30 -1.38 -9.72 2.60
CA GLU A 30 -1.79 -9.04 3.83
C GLU A 30 -1.18 -7.64 3.95
N ILE A 31 -1.96 -6.70 4.47
CA ILE A 31 -1.46 -5.39 4.90
C ILE A 31 -1.23 -5.42 6.40
N THR A 32 0.00 -5.23 6.84
CA THR A 32 0.40 -5.20 8.24
C THR A 32 0.43 -3.78 8.78
N HIS A 33 -0.03 -3.59 10.02
CA HIS A 33 0.04 -2.34 10.77
C HIS A 33 -0.08 -2.61 12.26
N VAL A 34 0.85 -2.10 13.07
CA VAL A 34 0.80 -2.16 14.56
C VAL A 34 0.43 -3.56 15.09
N GLY A 35 1.14 -4.60 14.66
CA GLY A 35 0.92 -5.98 15.13
C GLY A 35 -0.35 -6.67 14.61
N HIS A 36 -1.08 -6.04 13.68
CA HIS A 36 -2.27 -6.60 13.04
C HIS A 36 -2.08 -6.75 11.53
N SER A 37 -2.81 -7.70 10.94
CA SER A 37 -2.84 -7.96 9.50
C SER A 37 -4.26 -7.83 8.97
N ILE A 38 -4.43 -7.07 7.89
CA ILE A 38 -5.63 -7.06 7.04
C ILE A 38 -5.43 -8.08 5.94
N TYR A 39 -6.44 -8.91 5.70
CA TYR A 39 -6.43 -9.93 4.66
C TYR A 39 -7.33 -9.56 3.47
N ASN A 40 -7.40 -10.45 2.49
CA ASN A 40 -8.23 -10.35 1.28
C ASN A 40 -7.74 -9.32 0.24
N ASN A 41 -6.44 -9.07 0.17
CA ASN A 41 -5.83 -8.56 -1.07
C ASN A 41 -5.10 -9.70 -1.79
N ALA A 42 -4.71 -9.47 -3.04
CA ALA A 42 -4.01 -10.45 -3.85
C ALA A 42 -2.56 -10.66 -3.36
N LYS A 43 -2.10 -11.91 -3.45
CA LYS A 43 -0.69 -12.25 -3.21
C LYS A 43 0.20 -11.60 -4.27
N LEU A 44 1.45 -11.31 -3.89
CA LEU A 44 2.51 -10.94 -4.83
C LEU A 44 3.28 -12.18 -5.25
N ASN A 45 3.37 -12.40 -6.54
CA ASN A 45 4.19 -13.45 -7.14
C ASN A 45 5.40 -12.83 -7.85
N SER A 46 6.35 -13.70 -8.22
CA SER A 46 7.47 -13.27 -9.06
C SER A 46 6.98 -12.68 -10.38
N GLY A 47 7.50 -11.51 -10.72
CA GLY A 47 7.13 -10.81 -11.94
C GLY A 47 5.94 -9.86 -11.79
N ASP A 48 5.18 -9.95 -10.68
CA ASP A 48 4.08 -9.03 -10.44
C ASP A 48 4.58 -7.60 -10.24
N ARG A 49 3.75 -6.66 -10.70
CA ARG A 49 3.97 -5.24 -10.50
C ARG A 49 3.10 -4.74 -9.37
N ILE A 50 3.71 -4.20 -8.33
CA ILE A 50 2.98 -3.50 -7.28
C ILE A 50 3.09 -2.01 -7.46
N SER A 51 1.97 -1.32 -7.28
CA SER A 51 1.95 0.12 -7.13
C SER A 51 1.36 0.57 -5.81
N VAL A 52 1.86 1.68 -5.30
CA VAL A 52 1.26 2.40 -4.18
C VAL A 52 0.83 3.75 -4.67
N GLU A 53 -0.44 4.08 -4.48
CA GLU A 53 -1.01 5.40 -4.73
C GLU A 53 -1.22 6.13 -3.40
N LEU A 54 -0.53 7.26 -3.23
CA LEU A 54 -0.72 8.17 -2.10
C LEU A 54 -1.50 9.39 -2.57
N ASN A 55 -2.75 9.52 -2.14
CA ASN A 55 -3.56 10.70 -2.39
C ASN A 55 -3.44 11.65 -1.19
N MET A 56 -2.49 12.59 -1.29
CA MET A 56 -2.16 13.54 -0.22
C MET A 56 -3.07 14.78 -0.22
N ASP A 57 -3.84 14.98 -1.28
CA ASP A 57 -4.79 16.09 -1.43
C ASP A 57 -6.20 15.75 -0.91
N ALA A 58 -6.55 14.46 -0.82
CA ALA A 58 -7.84 14.04 -0.31
C ALA A 58 -8.02 14.37 1.17
N SER A 59 -9.27 14.61 1.57
CA SER A 59 -9.68 14.76 2.96
C SER A 59 -10.79 13.74 3.27
N PRO A 60 -10.46 12.59 3.89
CA PRO A 60 -9.15 12.21 4.44
C PRO A 60 -8.13 11.75 3.37
N ARG A 61 -6.82 11.90 3.66
CA ARG A 61 -5.73 11.41 2.80
C ARG A 61 -5.76 9.89 2.71
N THR A 62 -5.42 9.32 1.55
CA THR A 62 -5.51 7.87 1.32
C THR A 62 -4.24 7.23 0.78
N LEU A 63 -4.10 5.93 1.05
CA LEU A 63 -3.06 5.04 0.53
C LEU A 63 -3.76 3.81 -0.04
N THR A 64 -3.54 3.55 -1.33
CA THR A 64 -4.14 2.41 -2.03
C THR A 64 -3.05 1.57 -2.72
N PHE A 65 -3.15 0.26 -2.63
CA PHE A 65 -2.26 -0.67 -3.31
C PHE A 65 -2.87 -1.17 -4.61
N PHE A 66 -2.03 -1.46 -5.59
CA PHE A 66 -2.41 -2.07 -6.86
C PHE A 66 -1.47 -3.24 -7.17
N ILE A 67 -2.01 -4.34 -7.69
CA ILE A 67 -1.26 -5.50 -8.18
C ILE A 67 -1.57 -5.63 -9.66
N ASN A 68 -0.55 -5.55 -10.52
CA ASN A 68 -0.69 -5.56 -11.98
C ASN A 68 -1.74 -4.54 -12.47
N ASP A 69 -1.71 -3.34 -11.88
CA ASP A 69 -2.64 -2.23 -12.15
C ASP A 69 -4.11 -2.49 -11.74
N GLN A 70 -4.38 -3.60 -11.04
CA GLN A 70 -5.67 -3.86 -10.38
C GLN A 70 -5.66 -3.34 -8.94
N GLU A 71 -6.63 -2.48 -8.63
CA GLU A 71 -6.84 -1.92 -7.29
C GLU A 71 -7.15 -3.02 -6.27
N GLN A 72 -6.51 -2.96 -5.11
CA GLN A 72 -6.72 -3.93 -4.03
C GLN A 72 -7.92 -3.55 -3.14
N THR A 73 -8.61 -4.56 -2.62
CA THR A 73 -9.86 -4.40 -1.85
C THR A 73 -9.70 -3.50 -0.62
N ASN A 74 -8.55 -3.55 0.05
CA ASN A 74 -8.32 -2.79 1.26
C ASN A 74 -7.46 -1.55 0.97
N PHE A 75 -7.90 -0.40 1.47
CA PHE A 75 -7.14 0.84 1.42
C PHE A 75 -7.08 1.50 2.80
N ILE A 76 -6.09 2.37 2.98
CA ILE A 76 -5.87 3.08 4.23
C ILE A 76 -6.30 4.54 4.05
N PHE A 77 -7.01 5.09 5.04
CA PHE A 77 -7.35 6.51 5.08
C PHE A 77 -6.81 7.19 6.34
N ASN A 78 -6.84 8.52 6.33
CA ASN A 78 -6.31 9.38 7.39
C ASN A 78 -4.79 9.25 7.59
N ILE A 79 -4.05 8.99 6.50
CA ILE A 79 -2.58 8.92 6.54
C ILE A 79 -1.97 10.30 6.89
N PRO A 80 -0.79 10.34 7.53
CA PRO A 80 -0.14 11.58 7.93
C PRO A 80 0.27 12.45 6.73
N ALA A 81 0.47 13.75 6.95
CA ALA A 81 0.84 14.72 5.91
C ALA A 81 2.25 14.51 5.34
N SER A 82 3.10 13.76 6.04
CA SER A 82 4.43 13.35 5.59
C SER A 82 4.52 11.84 5.70
N VAL A 83 5.05 11.19 4.67
CA VAL A 83 5.22 9.74 4.61
C VAL A 83 6.60 9.42 4.04
N ARG A 84 7.19 8.31 4.48
CA ARG A 84 8.41 7.76 3.90
C ARG A 84 8.10 6.38 3.34
N ILE A 85 8.57 6.08 2.13
CA ILE A 85 8.40 4.78 1.48
C ILE A 85 9.69 3.98 1.66
N TYR A 86 9.55 2.71 2.05
CA TYR A 86 10.64 1.75 2.17
C TYR A 86 10.26 0.47 1.44
N VAL A 87 11.29 -0.24 1.00
CA VAL A 87 11.18 -1.59 0.46
C VAL A 87 12.04 -2.49 1.33
N PHE A 88 11.48 -3.63 1.74
CA PHE A 88 12.18 -4.59 2.59
C PHE A 88 12.32 -5.94 1.88
N LEU A 89 13.57 -6.27 1.53
CA LEU A 89 13.94 -7.52 0.89
C LEU A 89 14.29 -8.56 1.95
N CYS A 90 13.41 -9.52 2.20
CA CYS A 90 13.60 -10.54 3.24
C CYS A 90 14.03 -11.92 2.73
N LEU A 91 13.97 -12.15 1.41
CA LEU A 91 14.33 -13.43 0.81
C LEU A 91 15.69 -13.33 0.12
N ILE A 92 16.49 -14.40 0.21
CA ILE A 92 17.77 -14.51 -0.49
C ILE A 92 17.52 -14.36 -2.00
N ASN A 93 18.38 -13.59 -2.68
CA ASN A 93 18.27 -13.26 -4.10
C ASN A 93 16.99 -12.50 -4.50
N SER A 94 16.21 -11.99 -3.55
CA SER A 94 15.11 -11.08 -3.88
C SER A 94 15.67 -9.74 -4.38
N SER A 95 15.00 -9.20 -5.38
CA SER A 95 15.38 -7.92 -5.99
C SER A 95 14.15 -7.18 -6.45
N PHE A 96 14.40 -5.93 -6.79
CA PHE A 96 13.40 -4.88 -6.77
C PHE A 96 13.83 -3.81 -7.73
N LYS A 97 12.92 -3.48 -8.65
CA LYS A 97 13.15 -2.41 -9.62
C LYS A 97 12.04 -1.38 -9.50
N VAL A 98 12.42 -0.12 -9.28
CA VAL A 98 11.50 1.00 -9.45
C VAL A 98 11.27 1.20 -10.95
N LEU A 99 10.05 0.97 -11.40
CA LEU A 99 9.62 1.17 -12.78
C LEU A 99 9.15 2.61 -13.01
N LYS A 100 8.51 3.20 -12.01
CA LYS A 100 7.99 4.58 -12.10
C LYS A 100 7.83 5.20 -10.72
N PHE A 101 8.17 6.47 -10.62
CA PHE A 101 7.88 7.33 -9.48
C PHE A 101 7.37 8.66 -10.04
N GLN A 102 6.08 8.91 -9.90
CA GLN A 102 5.44 10.04 -10.57
C GLN A 102 4.32 10.66 -9.75
N ARG A 103 4.13 11.95 -10.01
CA ARG A 103 2.93 12.72 -9.64
C ARG A 103 1.85 12.49 -10.69
N LEU A 104 0.68 12.01 -10.31
CA LEU A 104 -0.51 11.98 -11.17
C LEU A 104 -1.32 13.27 -11.02
N SER A 105 -2.03 13.64 -12.09
CA SER A 105 -2.98 14.77 -12.12
C SER A 105 -4.32 14.44 -11.46
N ALA A 106 -4.68 13.16 -11.41
CA ALA A 106 -5.89 12.66 -10.76
C ALA A 106 -5.63 11.28 -10.11
N PRO A 107 -6.38 10.91 -9.06
CA PRO A 107 -6.32 9.57 -8.46
C PRO A 107 -6.74 8.49 -9.46
N LYS A 108 -6.10 7.32 -9.40
CA LYS A 108 -6.58 6.12 -10.08
C LYS A 108 -7.44 5.24 -9.17
N ALA A 109 -7.25 5.32 -7.86
CA ALA A 109 -8.07 4.58 -6.92
C ALA A 109 -9.53 5.04 -7.02
N MET A 110 -10.43 4.08 -7.23
CA MET A 110 -11.86 4.32 -7.37
C MET A 110 -12.64 3.93 -6.11
N HIS A 111 -12.07 3.07 -5.24
CA HIS A 111 -12.70 2.55 -4.02
C HIS A 111 -14.14 2.06 -4.28
N LYS A 112 -14.31 1.20 -5.29
CA LYS A 112 -15.60 0.66 -5.74
C LYS A 112 -16.36 -0.06 -4.62
N VAL A 113 -17.66 -0.30 -4.84
CA VAL A 113 -18.51 -1.11 -3.94
C VAL A 113 -17.79 -2.43 -3.59
N GLY A 114 -17.69 -2.72 -2.28
CA GLY A 114 -16.95 -3.86 -1.74
C GLY A 114 -15.55 -3.53 -1.23
N SER A 115 -15.03 -2.34 -1.49
CA SER A 115 -13.77 -1.86 -0.90
C SER A 115 -13.89 -1.65 0.60
N LYS A 116 -12.79 -1.88 1.33
CA LYS A 116 -12.72 -1.75 2.79
C LYS A 116 -11.72 -0.67 3.19
N ALA A 117 -12.20 0.33 3.92
CA ALA A 117 -11.42 1.45 4.41
C ALA A 117 -10.88 1.15 5.81
N TRP A 118 -9.59 1.36 6.03
CA TRP A 118 -8.93 1.17 7.32
C TRP A 118 -8.26 2.45 7.77
N GLU A 119 -8.58 2.90 8.99
CA GLU A 119 -8.01 4.16 9.48
C GLU A 119 -6.57 3.94 9.94
N TRP A 120 -5.69 4.87 9.54
CA TRP A 120 -4.33 4.95 10.06
C TRP A 120 -4.33 5.01 11.59
N GLN A 121 -3.33 4.38 12.21
CA GLN A 121 -3.12 4.34 13.66
C GLN A 121 -4.23 3.75 14.55
N LYS A 122 -5.38 3.33 14.01
CA LYS A 122 -6.38 2.58 14.78
C LYS A 122 -6.01 1.10 14.89
N TRP A 123 -6.42 0.51 16.02
CA TRP A 123 -6.38 -0.93 16.21
C TRP A 123 -7.40 -1.59 15.31
N TRP A 124 -6.94 -2.49 14.44
CA TRP A 124 -7.81 -3.23 13.53
C TRP A 124 -8.30 -4.49 14.23
N LYS A 125 -9.54 -4.46 14.73
CA LYS A 125 -10.17 -5.63 15.34
C LYS A 125 -10.43 -6.68 14.24
N LYS A 126 -10.06 -7.94 14.50
CA LYS A 126 -10.64 -9.06 13.76
C LYS A 126 -12.13 -9.08 14.11
N ASN A 127 -12.99 -8.85 13.13
CA ASN A 127 -14.37 -9.32 13.27
C ASN A 127 -14.28 -10.85 13.34
N LYS A 128 -14.77 -11.42 14.44
CA LYS A 128 -14.92 -12.86 14.63
C LYS A 128 -15.95 -13.41 13.66
#